data_AF-A0A2T2TFM3-F1
#
_entry.id   AF-A0A2T2TFM3-F1
#
_cell.length_a   1.000
_cell.length_b   1.000
_cell.length_c   1.000
_cell.angle_alpha   90.00
_cell.angle_beta   90.00
_cell.angle_gamma   90.00
#
_symmetry.space_group_name_H-M   'P 1'
#
loop_
_entity.id
_entity.type
_entity.pdbx_description
1 polymer ?
#
loop_
_entity_poly.entity_id
_entity_poly.type
_entity_poly.pdbx_seq_one_letter_code
_entity_poly.pdbx_strand_id
1 'polypeptide(L)' 'VDYIPPPDEADAAPDRRWTDLDIEPAGSIGIRITWDDGHNAGVFRWDRLRRLQPKRDA' A
#
# COMPACT_ATOMS: atom_id res chain seq x y z
N VAL A 1 -5.54 15.54 -24.52
CA VAL A 1 -5.17 14.60 -23.45
C VAL A 1 -4.36 13.53 -24.12
N ASP A 2 -3.08 13.43 -23.83
CA ASP A 2 -2.21 12.46 -24.49
C ASP A 2 -2.62 11.06 -24.06
N TYR A 3 -2.78 10.17 -25.04
CA TYR A 3 -3.11 8.77 -24.80
C TYR A 3 -1.95 8.10 -24.08
N ILE A 4 -2.21 7.59 -22.87
CA ILE A 4 -1.29 6.70 -22.16
C ILE A 4 -1.66 5.28 -22.60
N PRO A 5 -0.79 4.57 -23.33
CA PRO A 5 -1.04 3.19 -23.69
C PRO A 5 -1.15 2.33 -22.42
N PRO A 6 -1.95 1.26 -22.42
CA PRO A 6 -1.90 0.27 -21.35
C PRO A 6 -0.46 -0.26 -21.24
N PRO A 7 0.04 -0.52 -20.03
CA PRO A 7 1.37 -1.08 -19.84
C PRO A 7 1.48 -2.37 -20.67
N ASP A 8 2.55 -2.48 -21.47
CA ASP A 8 2.84 -3.74 -22.16
C ASP A 8 3.27 -4.82 -21.13
N GLU A 9 3.43 -6.07 -21.56
CA GLU A 9 3.88 -7.15 -20.66
C GLU A 9 5.27 -6.90 -20.05
N ALA A 10 6.10 -6.03 -20.64
CA ALA A 10 7.40 -5.64 -20.12
C ALA A 10 7.30 -4.48 -19.10
N ASP A 11 6.23 -3.68 -19.16
CA ASP A 11 5.81 -2.68 -18.16
C ASP A 11 5.00 -3.30 -17.01
N ALA A 12 4.70 -4.61 -17.07
CA ALA A 12 4.18 -5.32 -15.92
C ALA A 12 5.17 -5.10 -14.78
N ALA A 13 4.74 -4.34 -13.76
CA ALA A 13 5.56 -4.08 -12.60
C ALA A 13 6.16 -5.41 -12.13
N PRO A 14 7.47 -5.46 -11.84
CA PRO A 14 8.09 -6.69 -11.38
C PRO A 14 7.28 -7.26 -10.21
N ASP A 15 7.36 -8.58 -9.95
CA ASP A 15 6.84 -9.19 -8.72
C ASP A 15 7.54 -8.55 -7.52
N ARG A 16 7.07 -7.34 -7.17
CA ARG A 16 7.73 -6.44 -6.26
C ARG A 16 7.17 -6.76 -4.91
N ARG A 17 7.93 -7.58 -4.22
CA ARG A 17 7.67 -7.92 -2.84
C ARG A 17 8.41 -6.91 -1.98
N TRP A 18 7.68 -6.04 -1.30
CA TRP A 18 8.26 -5.23 -0.23
C TRP A 18 8.74 -6.16 0.87
N THR A 19 10.01 -6.05 1.22
CA THR A 19 10.72 -6.95 2.15
C THR A 19 10.89 -6.34 3.53
N ASP A 20 10.90 -5.01 3.61
CA ASP A 20 11.04 -4.28 4.86
C ASP A 20 10.06 -3.10 4.91
N LEU A 21 9.56 -2.83 6.12
CA LEU A 21 8.57 -1.79 6.38
C LEU A 21 8.86 -1.17 7.75
N ASP A 22 8.86 0.15 7.80
CA ASP A 22 8.83 0.88 9.07
C ASP A 22 7.40 1.34 9.36
N ILE A 23 6.92 1.09 10.58
CA ILE A 23 5.53 1.31 10.98
C ILE A 23 5.50 2.13 12.26
N GLU A 24 4.86 3.29 12.18
CA GLU A 24 4.74 4.22 13.30
C GLU A 24 3.27 4.63 13.58
N PRO A 25 2.92 4.94 14.84
CA PRO A 25 1.60 5.49 15.16
C PRO A 25 1.38 6.85 14.51
N ALA A 26 0.26 7.00 13.80
CA ALA A 26 -0.20 8.29 13.31
C ALA A 26 -1.22 8.89 14.29
N GLY A 27 -0.79 9.12 15.53
CA GLY A 27 -1.67 9.49 16.64
C GLY A 27 -2.72 8.40 16.94
N SER A 28 -3.95 8.80 17.26
CA SER A 28 -5.03 7.87 17.61
C SER A 28 -5.81 7.33 16.41
N ILE A 29 -5.53 7.81 15.19
CA ILE A 29 -6.38 7.56 14.03
C ILE A 29 -5.94 6.36 13.17
N GLY A 30 -4.69 5.93 13.29
CA GLY A 30 -4.12 4.89 12.43
C GLY A 30 -2.62 4.72 12.57
N ILE A 31 -2.01 4.16 11.53
CA ILE A 31 -0.56 3.97 11.38
C ILE A 31 -0.06 4.68 10.12
N ARG A 32 1.20 5.10 10.12
CA ARG A 32 1.94 5.40 8.89
C ARG A 32 2.84 4.21 8.58
N ILE A 33 3.01 3.93 7.29
CA ILE A 33 3.93 2.91 6.79
C ILE A 33 4.93 3.62 5.89
N THR A 34 6.21 3.41 6.15
CA THR A 34 7.30 3.72 5.22
C THR A 34 7.73 2.42 4.55
N TRP A 35 7.68 2.41 3.23
CA TRP A 35 8.04 1.26 2.39
C TRP A 35 9.55 1.23 2.16
N ASP A 36 10.13 0.05 1.91
CA ASP A 36 11.56 -0.12 1.59
C ASP A 36 12.02 0.66 0.34
N ASP A 37 11.09 1.10 -0.50
CA ASP A 37 11.34 1.94 -1.66
C ASP A 37 11.29 3.46 -1.37
N GLY A 38 11.12 3.82 -0.10
CA GLY A 38 11.13 5.20 0.39
C GLY A 38 9.78 5.90 0.35
N HIS A 39 8.72 5.29 -0.18
CA HIS A 39 7.39 5.87 -0.10
C HIS A 39 6.90 5.92 1.35
N ASN A 40 6.31 7.03 1.76
CA ASN A 40 5.77 7.21 3.12
C ASN A 40 4.55 8.14 3.17
N ALA A 41 3.99 8.46 2.00
CA ALA A 41 2.90 9.39 1.84
C ALA A 41 1.55 8.74 2.17
N GLY A 42 1.25 8.50 3.45
CA GLY A 42 -0.08 8.05 3.85
C GLY A 42 -0.25 7.69 5.32
N VAL A 43 -1.45 7.92 5.84
CA VAL A 43 -1.93 7.36 7.12
C VAL A 43 -3.02 6.35 6.84
N PHE A 44 -2.79 5.11 7.24
CA PHE A 44 -3.74 4.01 7.16
C PHE A 44 -4.64 4.06 8.39
N ARG A 45 -5.82 4.65 8.23
CA ARG A 45 -6.77 4.80 9.34
C ARG A 45 -7.34 3.45 9.77
N TRP A 46 -7.57 3.30 11.07
CA TRP A 46 -8.04 2.05 11.66
C TRP A 46 -9.39 1.58 11.11
N ASP A 47 -10.32 2.50 10.89
CA ASP A 47 -11.64 2.21 10.35
C ASP A 47 -11.56 1.69 8.91
N ARG A 48 -10.63 2.22 8.10
CA ARG A 48 -10.37 1.70 6.75
C ARG A 48 -9.74 0.31 6.79
N LEU A 49 -8.71 0.09 7.60
CA LEU A 49 -8.04 -1.21 7.72
C LEU A 49 -9.01 -2.32 8.11
N ARG A 50 -9.89 -2.06 9.11
CA ARG A 50 -10.92 -3.04 9.50
C ARG A 50 -11.95 -3.30 8.40
N ARG A 51 -12.27 -2.32 7.55
CA ARG A 51 -13.18 -2.56 6.41
C ARG A 51 -12.53 -3.37 5.29
N LEU A 52 -11.21 -3.35 5.19
CA LEU A 52 -10.43 -4.08 4.20
C LEU A 52 -10.02 -5.48 4.66
N GLN A 53 -10.31 -5.86 5.91
CA GLN A 53 -9.97 -7.18 6.42
C GLN A 53 -10.63 -8.26 5.53
N PRO A 54 -9.89 -9.30 5.11
CA PRO A 54 -10.49 -10.43 4.43
C PRO A 54 -11.62 -11.03 5.27
N LYS A 55 -12.61 -11.63 4.62
CA LYS A 55 -13.56 -12.48 5.35
C LYS A 55 -12.75 -13.58 6.02
N ARG A 56 -12.99 -13.81 7.32
CA ARG A 56 -12.43 -15.00 7.97
C ARG A 56 -13.05 -16.21 7.29
N ASP A 57 -12.20 -17.06 6.73
CA ASP A 57 -12.62 -18.40 6.32
C ASP A 57 -13.15 -19.11 7.57
N ALA A 58 -14.32 -19.75 7.43
CA ALA A 58 -15.06 -20.38 8.52
C ALA A 58 -14.42 -21.71 8.94
#